data_AF-A0A3A4WCR1-F1
#
_entry.id   AF-A0A3A4WCR1-F1
#
_cell.length_a   1.000
_cell.length_b   1.000
_cell.length_c   1.000
_cell.angle_alpha   90.00
_cell.angle_beta   90.00
_cell.angle_gamma   90.00
#
_symmetry.space_group_name_H-M   'P 1'
#
loop_
_entity.id
_entity.type
_entity.pdbx_description
1 polymer ?
#
loop_
_entity_poly.entity_id
_entity_poly.type
_entity_poly.pdbx_seq_one_letter_code
_entity_poly.pdbx_strand_id
1 'polypeptide(L)'
;MKKVIILCFFFTLVASCMPAMRHYSGIKPIAPKNSLLLPQMTPVNVDSLQPDFKWEAAVEDSTTFDFSIWKPNIEEVKAASAYPESSISWGNEVYYVENLKDNFHKLERPLEYDTLYYWSVRKRRGSSVSDWSTFDETVIYTIGIATGRTSVSNTPFRFRTPAK
;
A
#
# COMPACT_ATOMS: atom_id res chain seq x y z
N MET A 1 -8.21 -2.68 -64.45
CA MET A 1 -7.44 -2.26 -63.25
C MET A 1 -8.38 -2.29 -62.04
N LYS A 2 -8.29 -3.32 -61.18
CA LYS A 2 -9.13 -3.44 -59.98
C LYS A 2 -8.39 -2.84 -58.79
N LYS A 3 -8.94 -1.76 -58.22
CA LYS A 3 -8.42 -1.14 -56.98
C LYS A 3 -8.85 -2.00 -55.81
N VAL A 4 -7.89 -2.66 -55.16
CA VAL A 4 -8.11 -3.36 -53.88
C VAL A 4 -8.02 -2.30 -52.78
N ILE A 5 -9.13 -2.05 -52.10
CA ILE A 5 -9.19 -1.18 -50.93
C ILE A 5 -8.72 -2.02 -49.74
N ILE A 6 -7.50 -1.77 -49.25
CA ILE A 6 -7.00 -2.34 -48.00
C ILE A 6 -7.70 -1.59 -46.87
N LEU A 7 -8.66 -2.25 -46.23
CA LEU A 7 -9.32 -1.77 -45.03
C LEU A 7 -8.35 -1.95 -43.85
N CYS A 8 -7.58 -0.91 -43.52
CA CYS A 8 -6.77 -0.89 -42.30
C CYS A 8 -7.70 -0.90 -41.08
N PHE A 9 -7.87 -2.07 -40.46
CA PHE A 9 -8.45 -2.19 -39.13
C PHE A 9 -7.50 -1.53 -38.13
N PHE A 10 -7.75 -0.26 -37.82
CA PHE A 10 -7.18 0.41 -36.67
C PHE A 10 -7.75 -0.25 -35.41
N PHE A 11 -7.05 -1.23 -34.86
CA PHE A 11 -7.31 -1.72 -33.50
C PHE A 11 -6.82 -0.64 -32.54
N THR A 12 -7.66 0.35 -32.26
CA THR A 12 -7.42 1.28 -31.15
C THR A 12 -7.49 0.47 -29.87
N LEU A 13 -6.32 0.18 -29.30
CA LEU A 13 -6.17 -0.42 -27.98
C LEU A 13 -6.66 0.62 -26.96
N VAL A 14 -7.97 0.62 -26.69
CA VAL A 14 -8.55 1.47 -25.64
C VAL A 14 -8.13 0.83 -24.32
N ALA A 15 -7.01 1.29 -23.77
CA ALA A 15 -6.66 1.04 -22.38
C ALA A 15 -7.66 1.83 -21.51
N SER A 16 -8.83 1.26 -21.26
CA SER A 16 -9.75 1.80 -20.27
C SER A 16 -9.15 1.53 -18.88
N CYS A 17 -8.57 2.58 -18.29
CA CYS A 17 -8.14 2.55 -16.91
C CYS A 17 -9.41 2.49 -16.04
N MET A 18 -9.88 1.29 -15.70
CA MET A 18 -10.92 1.15 -14.68
C MET A 18 -10.36 1.65 -13.34
N PRO A 19 -11.09 2.49 -12.58
CA PRO A 19 -10.61 2.98 -11.30
C PRO A 19 -10.44 1.81 -10.33
N ALA A 20 -9.29 1.75 -9.65
CA ALA A 20 -9.08 0.81 -8.56
C ALA A 20 -10.13 1.08 -7.46
N MET A 21 -10.85 0.04 -7.03
CA MET A 21 -11.74 0.14 -5.89
C MET A 21 -10.93 -0.12 -4.63
N ARG A 22 -10.74 0.92 -3.81
CA ARG A 22 -10.01 0.84 -2.55
C ARG A 22 -10.92 1.14 -1.37
N HIS A 23 -10.95 0.23 -0.41
CA HIS A 23 -11.60 0.39 0.87
C HIS A 23 -10.53 0.51 1.95
N TYR A 24 -10.67 1.45 2.88
CA TYR A 24 -9.77 1.59 4.03
C TYR A 24 -10.49 1.09 5.28
N SER A 25 -9.82 0.19 6.01
CA SER A 25 -10.25 -0.28 7.32
C SER A 25 -9.40 0.45 8.36
N GLY A 26 -10.03 1.30 9.18
CA GLY A 26 -9.33 2.12 10.17
C GLY A 26 -9.00 3.54 9.68
N ILE A 27 -7.80 4.02 9.99
CA ILE A 27 -7.34 5.38 9.71
C ILE A 27 -6.70 5.43 8.33
N LYS A 28 -7.10 6.41 7.52
CA LYS A 28 -6.55 6.56 6.16
C LYS A 28 -5.16 7.22 6.18
N PRO A 29 -4.19 6.69 5.41
CA PRO A 29 -2.87 7.29 5.28
C PRO A 29 -2.93 8.53 4.38
N ILE A 30 -2.11 9.52 4.70
CA ILE A 30 -1.90 10.74 3.88
C ILE A 30 -0.51 10.71 3.25
N ALA A 31 0.51 10.30 4.01
CA ALA A 31 1.89 10.18 3.52
C ALA A 31 2.64 9.03 4.23
N PRO A 32 3.48 8.26 3.51
CA PRO A 32 3.75 8.32 2.06
C PRO A 32 2.52 7.99 1.20
N LYS A 33 2.33 8.67 0.05
CA LYS A 33 1.13 8.53 -0.80
C LYS A 33 1.20 7.22 -1.60
N ASN A 34 0.33 6.27 -1.29
CA ASN A 34 0.21 5.01 -2.05
C ASN A 34 0.04 5.27 -3.56
N SER A 35 0.70 4.44 -4.37
CA SER A 35 0.56 4.47 -5.83
C SER A 35 -0.92 4.36 -6.24
N LEU A 36 -1.33 5.14 -7.24
CA LEU A 36 -2.71 5.17 -7.74
C LEU A 36 -2.99 4.10 -8.79
N LEU A 37 -1.95 3.61 -9.47
CA LEU A 37 -2.11 2.73 -10.62
C LEU A 37 -2.10 1.26 -10.19
N LEU A 38 -1.16 0.85 -9.31
CA LEU A 38 -1.03 -0.52 -8.79
C LEU A 38 -0.25 -0.55 -7.46
N PRO A 39 -0.79 -0.09 -6.31
CA PRO A 39 -0.04 -0.01 -5.05
C PRO A 39 0.31 -1.36 -4.43
N GLN A 40 -0.44 -2.42 -4.76
CA GLN A 40 -0.02 -3.79 -4.45
C GLN A 40 1.28 -4.20 -5.17
N MET A 41 1.58 -3.60 -6.33
CA MET A 41 2.75 -3.94 -7.15
C MET A 41 3.88 -2.93 -7.05
N THR A 42 3.57 -1.69 -6.65
CA THR A 42 4.53 -0.58 -6.62
C THR A 42 4.52 0.10 -5.26
N PRO A 43 5.50 -0.20 -4.37
CA PRO A 43 5.64 0.56 -3.14
C PRO A 43 5.96 2.02 -3.47
N VAL A 44 5.57 2.91 -2.56
CA VAL A 44 5.95 4.32 -2.65
C VAL A 44 7.43 4.45 -2.34
N ASN A 45 8.22 4.99 -3.26
CA ASN A 45 9.62 5.32 -2.95
C ASN A 45 9.64 6.60 -2.11
N VAL A 46 10.34 6.54 -0.98
CA VAL A 46 10.64 7.72 -0.15
C VAL A 46 12.08 8.15 -0.37
N ASP A 47 12.36 9.44 -0.21
CA ASP A 47 13.69 10.00 -0.48
C ASP A 47 14.62 10.01 0.74
N SER A 48 14.18 9.44 1.87
CA SER A 48 14.91 9.45 3.15
C SER A 48 14.82 8.11 3.86
N LEU A 49 15.89 7.73 4.57
CA LEU A 49 15.88 6.61 5.53
C LEU A 49 15.09 6.91 6.81
N GLN A 50 14.72 8.18 7.01
CA GLN A 50 13.88 8.67 8.11
C GLN A 50 12.67 9.40 7.53
N PRO A 51 11.75 8.68 6.88
CA PRO A 51 10.59 9.29 6.25
C PRO A 51 9.62 9.86 7.28
N ASP A 52 8.80 10.77 6.79
CA ASP A 52 7.74 11.44 7.51
C ASP A 52 6.41 10.74 7.20
N PHE A 53 5.67 10.36 8.24
CA PHE A 53 4.38 9.67 8.13
C PHE A 53 3.25 10.59 8.55
N LYS A 54 2.15 10.57 7.79
CA LYS A 54 0.94 11.36 8.06
C LYS A 54 -0.30 10.52 7.84
N TRP A 55 -1.31 10.73 8.66
CA TRP A 55 -2.61 10.08 8.56
C TRP A 55 -3.76 11.03 8.89
N GLU A 56 -4.99 10.64 8.61
CA GLU A 56 -6.17 11.44 8.94
C GLU A 56 -6.28 11.63 10.47
N ALA A 57 -6.57 12.86 10.90
CA ALA A 57 -6.72 13.17 12.31
C ALA A 57 -7.90 12.42 12.93
N ALA A 58 -7.82 12.17 14.24
CA ALA A 58 -8.95 11.63 14.97
C ALA A 58 -10.06 12.69 15.07
N VAL A 59 -11.31 12.24 15.04
CA VAL A 59 -12.48 13.10 15.24
C VAL A 59 -12.66 13.46 16.72
N GLU A 60 -12.06 12.70 17.64
CA GLU A 60 -12.23 12.84 19.09
C GLU A 60 -10.93 13.29 19.79
N ASP A 61 -11.01 14.35 20.58
CA ASP A 61 -9.87 15.02 21.25
C ASP A 61 -9.07 14.14 22.23
N SER A 62 -9.63 13.02 22.68
CA SER A 62 -8.98 12.08 23.63
C SER A 62 -8.31 10.88 22.95
N THR A 63 -8.37 10.80 21.62
CA THR A 63 -7.77 9.69 20.88
C THR A 63 -6.28 9.93 20.66
N THR A 64 -5.47 8.93 20.99
CA THR A 64 -4.06 8.88 20.61
C THR A 64 -3.85 7.79 19.56
N PHE A 65 -2.64 7.69 19.01
CA PHE A 65 -2.28 6.72 18.00
C PHE A 65 -1.12 5.84 18.45
N ASP A 66 -1.17 4.58 18.03
CA ASP A 66 0.05 3.78 17.92
C ASP A 66 0.47 3.74 16.46
N PHE A 67 1.77 3.71 16.23
CA PHE A 67 2.42 3.66 14.93
C PHE A 67 3.43 2.52 14.91
N SER A 68 3.46 1.75 13.82
CA SER A 68 4.42 0.67 13.67
C SER A 68 4.91 0.51 12.22
N ILE A 69 6.13 -0.02 12.09
CA ILE A 69 6.76 -0.39 10.83
C ILE A 69 7.20 -1.85 10.91
N TRP A 70 6.89 -2.62 9.86
CA TRP A 70 7.33 -3.99 9.71
C TRP A 70 8.21 -4.16 8.49
N LYS A 71 9.24 -5.00 8.63
CA LYS A 71 10.05 -5.50 7.52
C LYS A 71 9.49 -6.85 7.07
N PRO A 72 8.91 -6.97 5.87
CA PRO A 72 8.40 -8.23 5.35
C PRO A 72 9.48 -9.30 5.35
N ASN A 73 9.09 -10.54 5.68
CA ASN A 73 9.91 -11.69 5.35
C ASN A 73 9.75 -11.98 3.84
N ILE A 74 10.81 -11.72 3.07
CA ILE A 74 10.77 -11.84 1.59
C ILE A 74 10.41 -13.27 1.15
N GLU A 75 10.84 -14.29 1.89
CA GLU A 75 10.52 -15.69 1.55
C GLU A 75 9.03 -15.98 1.78
N GLU A 76 8.43 -15.41 2.83
CA GLU A 76 6.98 -15.49 3.05
C GLU A 76 6.19 -14.70 2.00
N VAL A 77 6.68 -13.53 1.59
CA VAL A 77 6.05 -12.75 0.52
C VAL A 77 6.09 -13.50 -0.81
N LYS A 78 7.22 -14.13 -1.15
CA LYS A 78 7.34 -15.00 -2.34
C LYS A 78 6.42 -16.21 -2.24
N ALA A 79 6.34 -16.85 -1.08
CA ALA A 79 5.46 -18.00 -0.85
C ALA A 79 3.97 -17.61 -0.96
N ALA A 80 3.56 -16.46 -0.42
CA ALA A 80 2.21 -15.94 -0.53
C ALA A 80 1.84 -15.54 -1.97
N SER A 81 2.83 -15.13 -2.76
CA SER A 81 2.64 -14.90 -4.21
C SER A 81 2.33 -16.20 -4.96
N ALA A 82 2.81 -17.35 -4.45
CA ALA A 82 2.53 -18.67 -5.01
C ALA A 82 1.24 -19.30 -4.42
N TYR A 83 0.85 -18.93 -3.20
CA TYR A 83 -0.32 -19.44 -2.48
C TYR A 83 -1.12 -18.31 -1.82
N PRO A 84 -2.11 -17.71 -2.52
CA PRO A 84 -2.78 -16.49 -2.10
C PRO A 84 -3.71 -16.64 -0.87
N GLU A 85 -3.92 -17.85 -0.36
CA GLU A 85 -4.72 -18.11 0.85
C GLU A 85 -3.91 -18.06 2.15
N SER A 86 -2.58 -17.95 2.09
CA SER A 86 -1.77 -17.84 3.31
C SER A 86 -2.00 -16.48 3.97
N SER A 87 -2.34 -16.48 5.26
CA SER A 87 -2.31 -15.29 6.11
C SER A 87 -0.89 -14.73 6.14
N ILE A 88 -0.63 -13.68 5.35
CA ILE A 88 0.67 -13.02 5.30
C ILE A 88 0.94 -12.42 6.68
N SER A 89 1.96 -12.92 7.37
CA SER A 89 2.61 -12.16 8.43
C SER A 89 3.18 -10.90 7.79
N TRP A 90 2.88 -9.72 8.34
CA TRP A 90 3.44 -8.45 7.84
C TRP A 90 4.97 -8.38 8.03
N GLY A 91 5.56 -9.39 8.66
CA GLY A 91 6.99 -9.53 8.88
C GLY A 91 7.38 -9.10 10.28
N ASN A 92 8.66 -8.78 10.45
CA ASN A 92 9.22 -8.44 11.75
C ASN A 92 8.95 -6.96 12.07
N GLU A 93 8.41 -6.67 13.26
CA GLU A 93 8.28 -5.30 13.73
C GLU A 93 9.66 -4.69 13.94
N VAL A 94 9.95 -3.61 13.23
CA VAL A 94 11.25 -2.91 13.25
C VAL A 94 11.13 -1.50 13.82
N TYR A 95 9.93 -1.03 14.13
CA TYR A 95 9.68 0.24 14.79
C TYR A 95 8.28 0.24 15.40
N TYR A 96 8.14 0.71 16.64
CA TYR A 96 6.86 0.85 17.32
C TYR A 96 6.91 2.06 18.25
N VAL A 97 5.87 2.88 18.21
CA VAL A 97 5.63 3.98 19.15
C VAL A 97 4.15 4.01 19.49
N GLU A 98 3.85 4.25 20.76
CA GLU A 98 2.48 4.38 21.27
C GLU A 98 2.18 5.77 21.81
N ASN A 99 0.90 6.03 22.03
CA ASN A 99 0.39 7.26 22.65
C ASN A 99 0.78 8.56 21.91
N LEU A 100 0.92 8.49 20.58
CA LEU A 100 1.13 9.66 19.74
C LEU A 100 -0.13 10.53 19.75
N LYS A 101 0.03 11.82 20.08
CA LYS A 101 -1.09 12.79 20.09
C LYS A 101 -1.36 13.38 18.72
N ASP A 102 -0.29 13.57 17.96
CA ASP A 102 -0.37 14.16 16.62
C ASP A 102 -0.69 13.10 15.57
N ASN A 103 -1.23 13.54 14.43
CA ASN A 103 -1.49 12.71 13.26
C ASN A 103 -0.30 12.64 12.29
N PHE A 104 0.90 12.84 12.84
CA PHE A 104 2.18 12.89 12.15
C PHE A 104 3.24 12.21 13.00
N HIS A 105 4.15 11.49 12.33
CA HIS A 105 5.33 10.94 12.99
C HIS A 105 6.55 11.04 12.09
N LYS A 106 7.65 11.57 12.62
CA LYS A 106 8.96 11.54 11.97
C LYS A 106 9.76 10.38 12.53
N LEU A 107 10.32 9.55 11.64
CA LEU A 107 11.10 8.40 12.10
C LEU A 107 12.41 8.84 12.79
N GLU A 108 12.60 8.39 14.02
CA GLU A 108 13.73 8.80 14.86
C GLU A 108 15.05 8.10 14.51
N ARG A 109 14.97 6.90 13.93
CA ARG A 109 16.13 6.08 13.54
C ARG A 109 16.10 5.75 12.06
N PRO A 110 17.27 5.73 11.38
CA PRO A 110 17.32 5.39 9.97
C PRO A 110 16.97 3.92 9.75
N LEU A 111 16.25 3.66 8.66
CA LEU A 111 16.01 2.32 8.11
C LEU A 111 17.16 1.87 7.19
N GLU A 112 17.07 0.65 6.68
CA GLU A 112 18.03 0.12 5.70
C GLU A 112 17.77 0.72 4.31
N TYR A 113 18.83 0.89 3.50
CA TYR A 113 18.71 1.26 2.08
C TYR A 113 17.99 0.18 1.27
N ASP A 114 17.35 0.59 0.17
CA ASP A 114 16.67 -0.24 -0.83
C ASP A 114 15.80 -1.37 -0.23
N THR A 115 15.06 -1.02 0.82
CA THR A 115 14.30 -2.00 1.60
C THR A 115 12.82 -1.66 1.56
N LEU A 116 12.00 -2.68 1.24
CA LEU A 116 10.54 -2.61 1.33
C LEU A 116 10.13 -2.72 2.80
N TYR A 117 9.23 -1.84 3.21
CA TYR A 117 8.61 -1.87 4.53
C TYR A 117 7.10 -1.71 4.43
N TYR A 118 6.43 -2.19 5.47
CA TYR A 118 5.04 -1.90 5.77
C TYR A 118 4.95 -0.93 6.92
N TRP A 119 3.92 -0.09 6.92
CA TRP A 119 3.57 0.72 8.08
C TRP A 119 2.07 0.77 8.28
N SER A 120 1.66 1.03 9.52
CA SER A 120 0.27 1.21 9.88
C SER A 120 0.15 2.06 11.14
N VAL A 121 -1.05 2.56 11.37
CA VAL A 121 -1.47 3.29 12.56
C VAL A 121 -2.74 2.66 13.12
N ARG A 122 -2.96 2.76 14.43
CA ARG A 122 -4.22 2.39 15.07
C ARG A 122 -4.62 3.43 16.10
N LYS A 123 -5.90 3.51 16.40
CA LYS A 123 -6.42 4.38 17.46
C LYS A 123 -6.18 3.73 18.82
N ARG A 124 -5.89 4.55 19.81
CA ARG A 124 -5.81 4.16 21.22
C ARG A 124 -6.67 5.10 22.08
N ARG A 125 -7.42 4.49 22.99
CA ARG A 125 -8.20 5.17 24.03
C ARG A 125 -7.95 4.52 25.39
N GLY A 126 -7.05 5.11 26.16
CA GLY A 126 -6.56 4.51 27.40
C GLY A 126 -5.86 3.17 27.13
N SER A 127 -6.34 2.09 27.73
CA SER A 127 -5.83 0.74 27.51
C SER A 127 -6.43 0.03 26.29
N SER A 128 -7.47 0.60 25.66
CA SER A 128 -8.11 0.00 24.49
C SER A 128 -7.45 0.47 23.20
N VAL A 129 -7.21 -0.45 22.27
CA VAL A 129 -6.65 -0.18 20.95
C VAL A 129 -7.56 -0.75 19.86
N SER A 130 -7.67 -0.06 18.73
CA SER A 130 -8.35 -0.59 17.54
C SER A 130 -7.46 -1.59 16.80
N ASP A 131 -8.03 -2.24 15.80
CA ASP A 131 -7.23 -2.92 14.77
C ASP A 131 -6.30 -1.91 14.07
N TRP A 132 -5.21 -2.44 13.52
CA TRP A 132 -4.29 -1.70 12.66
C TRP A 132 -4.99 -1.27 11.37
N SER A 133 -4.65 -0.07 10.91
CA SER A 133 -5.22 0.46 9.69
C SER A 133 -4.68 -0.27 8.47
N THR A 134 -5.59 -0.74 7.62
CA THR A 134 -5.28 -1.49 6.42
C THR A 134 -6.15 -1.01 5.27
N PHE A 135 -5.87 -1.52 4.08
CA PHE A 135 -6.75 -1.35 2.95
C PHE A 135 -7.00 -2.68 2.24
N ASP A 136 -8.18 -2.74 1.63
CA ASP A 136 -8.55 -3.74 0.65
C ASP A 136 -8.58 -3.05 -0.70
N GLU A 137 -8.06 -3.71 -1.73
CA GLU A 137 -8.08 -3.18 -3.09
C GLU A 137 -8.41 -4.29 -4.07
N THR A 138 -9.21 -3.95 -5.07
CA THR A 138 -9.41 -4.79 -6.25
C THR A 138 -9.10 -3.96 -7.50
N VAL A 139 -8.20 -4.50 -8.32
CA VAL A 139 -7.85 -3.92 -9.62
C VAL A 139 -8.25 -4.89 -10.72
N ILE A 140 -8.98 -4.36 -11.69
CA ILE A 140 -9.29 -5.04 -12.95
C ILE A 140 -8.44 -4.36 -14.01
N TYR A 141 -7.68 -5.14 -14.77
CA TYR A 141 -6.80 -4.63 -15.81
C TYR A 141 -7.01 -5.41 -17.11
N THR A 142 -6.73 -4.77 -18.24
CA THR A 142 -6.84 -5.39 -19.56
C THR A 142 -5.50 -5.30 -20.28
N ILE A 143 -4.99 -6.43 -20.76
CA ILE A 143 -3.78 -6.51 -21.58
C ILE A 143 -4.16 -7.22 -22.89
N GLY A 144 -4.18 -6.47 -23.99
CA GLY A 144 -4.67 -6.97 -25.27
C GLY A 144 -6.16 -7.31 -25.19
N ILE A 145 -6.51 -8.59 -25.41
CA ILE A 145 -7.88 -9.11 -25.30
C ILE A 145 -8.15 -9.82 -23.96
N ALA A 146 -7.14 -9.92 -23.09
CA ALA A 146 -7.27 -10.61 -21.81
C ALA A 146 -7.58 -9.60 -20.70
N THR A 147 -8.61 -9.90 -19.91
CA THR A 147 -8.92 -9.18 -18.68
C THR A 147 -8.39 -9.98 -17.49
N GLY A 148 -7.62 -9.32 -16.63
CA GLY A 148 -7.15 -9.85 -15.37
C GLY A 148 -7.82 -9.14 -14.19
N ARG A 149 -7.85 -9.84 -13.05
CA ARG A 149 -8.24 -9.29 -11.75
C ARG A 149 -7.15 -9.62 -10.74
N THR A 150 -6.83 -8.65 -9.91
CA THR A 150 -6.03 -8.85 -8.70
C THR A 150 -6.72 -8.18 -7.54
N SER A 151 -6.64 -8.80 -6.37
CA SER A 151 -7.24 -8.30 -5.13
C SER A 151 -6.25 -8.50 -3.99
N VAL A 152 -6.15 -7.51 -3.11
CA VAL A 152 -5.47 -7.61 -1.82
C VAL A 152 -6.46 -7.27 -0.72
N SER A 153 -6.32 -7.94 0.42
CA SER A 153 -7.12 -7.69 1.61
C SER A 153 -6.23 -7.52 2.83
N ASN A 154 -6.75 -6.80 3.83
CA ASN A 154 -6.12 -6.55 5.13
C ASN A 154 -4.63 -6.16 5.02
N THR A 155 -4.32 -5.30 4.04
CA THR A 155 -2.93 -4.99 3.67
C THR A 155 -2.49 -3.66 4.32
N PRO A 156 -1.36 -3.64 5.04
CA PRO A 156 -0.76 -2.40 5.51
C PRO A 156 -0.20 -1.55 4.37
N PHE A 157 0.14 -0.30 4.67
CA PHE A 157 0.66 0.64 3.69
C PHE A 157 2.13 0.37 3.39
N ARG A 158 2.52 0.43 2.11
CA ARG A 158 3.84 -0.04 1.65
C ARG A 158 4.71 1.13 1.19
N PHE A 159 5.98 1.11 1.57
CA PHE A 159 6.97 2.05 1.06
C PHE A 159 8.34 1.39 0.91
N ARG A 160 9.20 1.99 0.07
CA ARG A 160 10.57 1.54 -0.15
C ARG A 160 11.52 2.70 0.10
N THR A 161 12.58 2.44 0.86
CA THR A 161 13.65 3.41 1.14
C THR A 161 14.53 3.67 -0.09
N PRO A 162 15.29 4.79 -0.12
CA PRO A 162 16.18 5.10 -1.23
C PRO A 162 17.16 3.99 -1.55
N ALA A 163 17.56 3.90 -2.81
CA ALA A 163 18.76 3.15 -3.18
C ALA A 163 20.02 3.81 -2.58
N LYS A 164 21.11 3.05 -2.50
CA LYS A 164 22.40 3.52 -2.02
C LYS A 164 23.11 4.38 -3.07
#